data_AF-A0A3B9KFM5-F1
#
_entry.id   AF-A0A3B9KFM5-F1
#
_cell.length_a   1.000
_cell.length_b   1.000
_cell.length_c   1.000
_cell.angle_alpha   90.00
_cell.angle_beta   90.00
_cell.angle_gamma   90.00
#
_symmetry.space_group_name_H-M   'P 1'
#
loop_
_entity.id
_entity.type
_entity.pdbx_description
1 polymer ?
#
loop_
_entity_poly.entity_id
_entity_poly.type
_entity_poly.pdbx_seq_one_letter_code
_entity_poly.pdbx_strand_id
1 'polypeptide(L)'
;TVKFNYTVNNGRGQTPTSINFGQGETTKAYAFTWSGALPADHTYPGAGGIQVTSPNQLTSALVGPTGQCTSLAAFQVTQVDMTVSPTSIQGLSCGTSVVVSYTATIHVAANSPGGTVQFSYTVNNGRGQTPASITFSPGQTIRTYTFTWSGALPADHTYPGAGGIQVTSPNQLTSPLVAPTGMCS
;
A
#
# COMPACT_ATOMS: atom_id res chain seq x y z
N THR A 1 26.05 -7.24 39.37
CA THR A 1 26.09 -6.84 37.96
C THR A 1 26.31 -8.05 37.10
N VAL A 2 25.55 -8.19 36.01
CA VAL A 2 25.77 -9.23 34.99
C VAL A 2 26.50 -8.60 33.82
N LYS A 3 27.62 -9.19 33.39
CA LYS A 3 28.37 -8.76 32.19
C LYS A 3 28.12 -9.76 31.07
N PHE A 4 27.96 -9.26 29.85
CA PHE A 4 27.69 -10.10 28.70
C PHE A 4 28.12 -9.40 27.41
N ASN A 5 28.32 -10.20 26.37
CA ASN A 5 28.51 -9.73 25.02
C ASN A 5 27.22 -9.96 24.23
N TYR A 6 26.76 -8.99 23.46
CA TYR A 6 25.65 -9.21 22.52
C TYR A 6 26.15 -9.20 21.08
N THR A 7 25.44 -9.93 20.22
CA THR A 7 25.69 -9.99 18.77
C THR A 7 24.40 -9.72 18.01
N VAL A 8 24.54 -9.11 16.83
CA VAL A 8 23.46 -8.87 15.86
C VAL A 8 23.76 -9.48 14.48
N ASN A 9 24.78 -10.35 14.41
CA ASN A 9 25.33 -10.85 13.16
C ASN A 9 25.85 -12.28 13.29
N ASN A 10 25.05 -13.15 13.90
CA ASN A 10 25.35 -14.57 14.04
C ASN A 10 26.70 -14.83 14.72
N GLY A 11 27.03 -14.03 15.74
CA GLY A 11 28.26 -14.16 16.53
C GLY A 11 29.52 -13.53 15.94
N ARG A 12 29.47 -12.95 14.72
CA ARG A 12 30.66 -12.38 14.04
C ARG A 12 31.16 -11.06 14.63
N GLY A 13 30.31 -10.36 15.39
CA GLY A 13 30.62 -9.13 16.12
C GLY A 13 29.99 -9.19 17.50
N GLN A 14 30.79 -8.91 18.51
CA GLN A 14 30.40 -8.96 19.92
C GLN A 14 30.61 -7.59 20.55
N THR A 15 29.55 -7.03 21.12
CA THR A 15 29.62 -5.77 21.86
C THR A 15 29.48 -6.06 23.35
N PRO A 16 30.50 -5.77 24.17
CA PRO A 16 30.44 -5.97 25.60
C PRO A 16 29.53 -4.94 26.26
N THR A 17 28.75 -5.39 27.24
CA THR A 17 27.87 -4.54 28.03
C THR A 17 27.58 -5.18 29.39
N SER A 18 26.80 -4.49 30.22
CA SER A 18 26.40 -5.01 31.52
C SER A 18 25.04 -4.50 31.95
N ILE A 19 24.39 -5.25 32.82
CA ILE A 19 23.13 -4.86 33.44
C ILE A 19 23.18 -5.10 34.95
N ASN A 20 22.68 -4.13 35.72
CA ASN A 20 22.62 -4.21 37.18
C ASN A 20 21.26 -4.75 37.62
N PHE A 21 21.27 -5.70 38.53
CA PHE A 21 20.07 -6.21 39.21
C PHE A 21 19.95 -5.54 40.57
N GLY A 22 18.75 -5.08 40.90
CA GLY A 22 18.38 -4.65 42.24
C GLY A 22 18.21 -5.83 43.21
N GLN A 23 18.09 -5.52 44.50
CA GLN A 23 17.85 -6.55 45.51
C GLN A 23 16.50 -7.24 45.25
N GLY A 24 16.51 -8.57 45.15
CA GLY A 24 15.30 -9.38 44.87
C GLY A 24 14.89 -9.44 43.40
N GLU A 25 15.56 -8.74 42.48
CA GLU A 25 15.28 -8.86 41.05
C GLU A 25 15.82 -10.21 40.52
N THR A 26 14.95 -11.00 39.90
CA THR A 26 15.32 -12.27 39.26
C THR A 26 15.32 -12.19 37.73
N THR A 27 14.78 -11.12 37.16
CA THR A 27 14.60 -10.96 35.71
C THR A 27 14.79 -9.51 35.30
N LYS A 28 15.51 -9.29 34.20
CA LYS A 28 15.68 -7.96 33.62
C LYS A 28 15.85 -8.05 32.11
N ALA A 29 15.17 -7.15 31.39
CA ALA A 29 15.27 -7.09 29.93
C ALA A 29 16.43 -6.20 29.50
N TYR A 30 17.10 -6.60 28.42
CA TYR A 30 18.07 -5.78 27.71
C TYR A 30 17.75 -5.84 26.22
N ALA A 31 17.56 -4.69 25.60
CA ALA A 31 17.28 -4.58 24.18
C ALA A 31 18.53 -4.12 23.43
N PHE A 32 18.82 -4.76 22.30
CA PHE A 32 19.83 -4.36 21.35
C PHE A 32 19.23 -4.41 19.95
N THR A 33 19.64 -3.48 19.10
CA THR A 33 19.01 -3.27 17.80
C THR A 33 20.08 -3.28 16.72
N TRP A 34 19.82 -4.01 15.63
CA TRP A 34 20.55 -3.82 14.39
C TRP A 34 19.88 -2.69 13.59
N SER A 35 20.69 -1.86 12.93
CA SER A 35 20.22 -0.83 12.02
C SER A 35 21.00 -0.89 10.71
N GLY A 36 20.31 -0.77 9.59
CA GLY A 36 20.92 -0.76 8.26
C GLY A 36 19.90 -1.06 7.17
N ALA A 37 20.32 -0.93 5.92
CA ALA A 37 19.56 -1.45 4.79
C ALA A 37 19.73 -2.97 4.71
N LEU A 38 18.64 -3.69 4.45
CA LEU A 38 18.68 -5.13 4.24
C LEU A 38 19.44 -5.42 2.94
N PRO A 39 20.57 -6.16 2.99
CA PRO A 39 21.32 -6.48 1.79
C PRO A 39 20.55 -7.51 0.95
N ALA A 40 20.66 -7.37 -0.38
CA ALA A 40 19.99 -8.25 -1.33
C ALA A 40 20.47 -9.71 -1.25
N ASP A 41 21.63 -9.96 -0.66
CA ASP A 41 22.22 -11.29 -0.46
C ASP A 41 21.70 -12.03 0.79
N HIS A 42 20.75 -11.44 1.51
CA HIS A 42 20.12 -11.99 2.74
C HIS A 42 21.11 -12.28 3.87
N THR A 43 22.30 -11.67 3.87
CA THR A 43 23.31 -11.93 4.89
C THR A 43 23.04 -11.20 6.22
N TYR A 44 22.20 -10.15 6.21
CA TYR A 44 21.88 -9.35 7.39
C TYR A 44 20.39 -8.93 7.47
N PRO A 45 19.87 -8.65 8.68
CA PRO A 45 20.49 -8.91 9.97
C PRO A 45 20.60 -10.42 10.22
N GLY A 46 21.76 -10.86 10.71
CA GLY A 46 21.93 -12.22 11.18
C GLY A 46 21.19 -12.43 12.50
N ALA A 47 21.02 -13.69 12.90
CA ALA A 47 20.46 -14.00 14.21
C ALA A 47 21.32 -13.38 15.33
N GLY A 48 20.66 -12.74 16.30
CA GLY A 48 21.28 -12.09 17.43
C GLY A 48 21.10 -12.89 18.72
N GLY A 49 21.94 -12.61 19.71
CA GLY A 49 21.88 -13.27 21.01
C GLY A 49 22.91 -12.71 21.97
N ILE A 50 22.90 -13.24 23.19
CA ILE A 50 23.79 -12.81 24.26
C ILE A 50 24.64 -13.98 24.75
N GLN A 51 25.87 -13.67 25.13
CA GLN A 51 26.76 -14.55 25.86
C GLN A 51 27.10 -13.88 27.19
N VAL A 52 26.56 -14.41 28.28
CA VAL A 52 26.92 -13.99 29.63
C VAL A 52 28.34 -14.44 29.92
N THR A 53 29.16 -13.50 30.43
CA THR A 53 30.57 -13.73 30.76
C THR A 53 30.83 -13.60 32.27
N SER A 54 29.90 -13.01 33.02
CA SER A 54 29.97 -12.92 34.48
C SER A 54 28.57 -12.72 35.07
N PRO A 55 28.21 -13.38 36.19
CA PRO A 55 29.07 -14.20 37.05
C PRO A 55 29.34 -15.62 36.54
N ASN A 56 28.58 -16.10 35.56
CA ASN A 56 28.70 -17.43 34.97
C ASN A 56 28.82 -17.33 33.44
N GLN A 57 28.92 -18.48 32.77
CA GLN A 57 28.84 -18.57 31.31
C GLN A 57 27.50 -19.18 30.90
N LEU A 58 26.73 -18.41 30.15
CA LEU A 58 25.47 -18.84 29.56
C LEU A 58 25.32 -18.19 28.19
N THR A 59 24.93 -18.96 27.19
CA THR A 59 24.65 -18.46 25.84
C THR A 59 23.16 -18.58 25.58
N SER A 60 22.53 -17.51 25.10
CA SER A 60 21.14 -17.57 24.67
C SER A 60 21.00 -18.34 23.36
N ALA A 61 19.80 -18.86 23.09
CA ALA A 61 19.43 -19.18 21.72
C ALA A 61 19.57 -17.92 20.85
N LEU A 62 19.99 -18.10 19.60
CA LEU A 62 20.01 -17.01 18.64
C LEU A 62 18.59 -16.81 18.09
N VAL A 63 18.18 -15.56 17.98
CA VAL A 63 16.88 -15.16 17.43
C VAL A 63 17.08 -14.10 16.37
N GLY A 64 16.34 -14.19 15.28
CA GLY A 64 16.43 -13.24 14.17
C GLY A 64 15.10 -13.14 13.42
N PRO A 65 14.95 -12.11 12.58
CA PRO A 65 13.78 -12.02 11.73
C PRO A 65 13.72 -13.20 10.76
N THR A 66 12.52 -13.75 10.58
CA THR A 66 12.23 -14.80 9.61
C THR A 66 11.75 -14.18 8.29
N GLY A 67 12.09 -14.80 7.16
CA GLY A 67 11.65 -14.38 5.83
C GLY A 67 12.83 -14.04 4.91
N GLN A 68 12.54 -13.89 3.62
CA GLN A 68 13.54 -13.46 2.63
C GLN A 68 13.29 -12.00 2.26
N CYS A 69 14.35 -11.24 2.05
CA CYS A 69 14.22 -9.90 1.49
C CYS A 69 13.88 -10.04 0.00
N THR A 70 12.72 -9.56 -0.43
CA THR A 70 12.38 -9.55 -1.86
C THR A 70 12.86 -8.26 -2.50
N SER A 71 13.39 -8.34 -3.72
CA SER A 71 13.61 -7.13 -4.53
C SER A 71 12.26 -6.45 -4.74
N LEU A 72 12.19 -5.16 -4.42
CA LEU A 72 10.97 -4.39 -4.63
C LEU A 72 10.72 -4.24 -6.14
N ALA A 73 9.52 -4.59 -6.58
CA ALA A 73 9.10 -4.30 -7.96
C ALA A 73 8.96 -2.78 -8.13
N ALA A 74 9.16 -2.28 -9.35
CA ALA A 74 8.87 -0.89 -9.66
C ALA A 74 7.40 -0.57 -9.35
N PHE A 75 7.13 0.63 -8.84
CA PHE A 75 5.75 1.09 -8.68
C PHE A 75 5.16 1.37 -10.06
N GLN A 76 4.20 0.53 -10.47
CA GLN A 76 3.57 0.56 -11.77
C GLN A 76 2.08 0.24 -11.63
N VAL A 77 1.24 0.98 -12.33
CA VAL A 77 -0.18 0.64 -12.51
C VAL A 77 -0.30 -0.42 -13.61
N THR A 78 -0.91 -1.54 -13.27
CA THR A 78 -1.03 -2.72 -14.15
C THR A 78 -2.41 -2.82 -14.80
N GLN A 79 -3.46 -2.35 -14.14
CA GLN A 79 -4.84 -2.43 -14.62
C GLN A 79 -5.71 -1.37 -13.94
N VAL A 80 -6.74 -0.91 -14.64
CA VAL A 80 -7.82 -0.10 -14.05
C VAL A 80 -9.17 -0.68 -14.49
N ASP A 81 -9.96 -1.11 -13.52
CA ASP A 81 -11.35 -1.51 -13.74
C ASP A 81 -12.29 -0.35 -13.44
N MET A 82 -13.38 -0.25 -14.19
CA MET A 82 -14.39 0.78 -14.01
C MET A 82 -15.75 0.17 -13.75
N THR A 83 -16.49 0.77 -12.81
CA THR A 83 -17.90 0.47 -12.54
C THR A 83 -18.69 1.76 -12.40
N VAL A 84 -20.00 1.67 -12.58
CA VAL A 84 -20.92 2.81 -12.50
C VAL A 84 -22.19 2.43 -11.74
N SER A 85 -22.72 3.38 -10.96
CA SER A 85 -23.97 3.24 -10.23
C SER A 85 -24.81 4.53 -10.32
N PRO A 86 -26.10 4.46 -10.66
CA PRO A 86 -26.84 3.26 -11.05
C PRO A 86 -26.33 2.67 -12.37
N THR A 87 -26.50 1.35 -12.57
CA THR A 87 -26.08 0.66 -13.80
C THR A 87 -27.04 0.88 -14.97
N SER A 88 -28.24 1.40 -14.71
CA SER A 88 -29.24 1.76 -15.71
C SER A 88 -30.04 2.98 -15.25
N ILE A 89 -30.46 3.80 -16.21
CA ILE A 89 -31.41 4.91 -16.03
C ILE A 89 -32.76 4.63 -16.72
N GLN A 90 -32.96 3.41 -17.22
CA GLN A 90 -34.20 3.01 -17.87
C GLN A 90 -35.38 3.14 -16.90
N GLY A 91 -36.48 3.71 -17.39
CA GLY A 91 -37.71 3.90 -16.62
C GLY A 91 -37.70 5.12 -15.70
N LEU A 92 -36.62 5.90 -15.67
CA LEU A 92 -36.62 7.23 -15.07
C LEU A 92 -37.21 8.25 -16.04
N SER A 93 -37.97 9.22 -15.51
CA SER A 93 -38.48 10.31 -16.32
C SER A 93 -37.36 11.26 -16.73
N CYS A 94 -37.35 11.72 -17.98
CA CYS A 94 -36.45 12.81 -18.35
C CYS A 94 -36.76 14.06 -17.50
N GLY A 95 -35.73 14.81 -17.13
CA GLY A 95 -35.79 15.90 -16.15
C GLY A 95 -35.55 15.47 -14.69
N THR A 96 -35.55 14.16 -14.40
CA THR A 96 -35.23 13.66 -13.06
C THR A 96 -33.76 13.93 -12.72
N SER A 97 -33.51 14.54 -11.55
CA SER A 97 -32.16 14.73 -11.03
C SER A 97 -31.62 13.42 -10.46
N VAL A 98 -30.44 13.01 -10.93
CA VAL A 98 -29.75 11.81 -10.46
C VAL A 98 -28.31 12.13 -10.05
N VAL A 99 -27.74 11.24 -9.25
CA VAL A 99 -26.30 11.20 -8.98
C VAL A 99 -25.78 9.88 -9.54
N VAL A 100 -24.77 9.97 -10.40
CA VAL A 100 -24.10 8.83 -11.02
C VAL A 100 -22.69 8.76 -10.48
N SER A 101 -22.38 7.65 -9.81
CA SER A 101 -21.08 7.38 -9.21
C SER A 101 -20.27 6.47 -10.13
N TYR A 102 -19.06 6.89 -10.46
CA TYR A 102 -18.07 6.11 -11.18
C TYR A 102 -16.98 5.69 -10.20
N THR A 103 -16.69 4.39 -10.16
CA THR A 103 -15.64 3.85 -9.29
C THR A 103 -14.55 3.22 -10.14
N ALA A 104 -13.36 3.80 -10.05
CA ALA A 104 -12.13 3.27 -10.61
C ALA A 104 -11.43 2.37 -9.60
N THR A 105 -11.17 1.12 -9.94
CA THR A 105 -10.35 0.18 -9.16
C THR A 105 -8.98 0.07 -9.83
N ILE A 106 -7.98 0.66 -9.19
CA ILE A 106 -6.61 0.75 -9.71
C ILE A 106 -5.79 -0.38 -9.09
N HIS A 107 -5.16 -1.16 -9.95
CA HIS A 107 -4.25 -2.25 -9.57
C HIS A 107 -2.81 -1.83 -9.82
N VAL A 108 -1.92 -2.14 -8.88
CA VAL A 108 -0.48 -1.91 -9.00
C VAL A 108 0.30 -3.22 -8.81
N ALA A 109 1.53 -3.22 -9.31
CA ALA A 109 2.41 -4.38 -9.20
C ALA A 109 2.59 -4.85 -7.74
N ALA A 110 2.56 -6.16 -7.53
CA ALA A 110 2.85 -6.76 -6.23
C ALA A 110 4.30 -6.49 -5.80
N ASN A 111 4.56 -6.51 -4.48
CA ASN A 111 5.87 -6.25 -3.90
C ASN A 111 6.45 -4.86 -4.25
N SER A 112 5.57 -3.90 -4.53
CA SER A 112 5.96 -2.51 -4.78
C SER A 112 6.28 -1.78 -3.47
N PRO A 113 7.23 -0.80 -3.48
CA PRO A 113 7.44 0.11 -2.34
C PRO A 113 6.22 0.98 -2.02
N GLY A 114 5.17 0.94 -2.84
CA GLY A 114 4.10 1.92 -2.82
C GLY A 114 4.49 3.20 -3.56
N GLY A 115 3.57 4.14 -3.64
CA GLY A 115 3.75 5.37 -4.39
C GLY A 115 2.43 6.08 -4.66
N THR A 116 2.49 7.20 -5.38
CA THR A 116 1.31 7.98 -5.73
C THR A 116 0.97 7.80 -7.19
N VAL A 117 -0.25 7.34 -7.46
CA VAL A 117 -0.83 7.35 -8.81
C VAL A 117 -1.44 8.72 -9.04
N GLN A 118 -1.06 9.38 -10.14
CA GLN A 118 -1.68 10.61 -10.61
C GLN A 118 -2.49 10.30 -11.86
N PHE A 119 -3.70 10.84 -11.93
CA PHE A 119 -4.60 10.62 -13.04
C PHE A 119 -5.53 11.81 -13.22
N SER A 120 -6.21 11.87 -14.35
CA SER A 120 -7.35 12.74 -14.56
C SER A 120 -8.60 11.91 -14.84
N TYR A 121 -9.74 12.36 -14.36
CA TYR A 121 -11.02 11.69 -14.59
C TYR A 121 -11.97 12.55 -15.42
N THR A 122 -12.88 11.88 -16.11
CA THR A 122 -13.97 12.50 -16.88
C THR A 122 -15.29 11.83 -16.53
N VAL A 123 -16.39 12.58 -16.60
CA VAL A 123 -17.76 12.07 -16.48
C VAL A 123 -18.60 12.38 -17.71
N ASN A 124 -17.94 12.77 -18.81
CA ASN A 124 -18.57 13.33 -19.99
C ASN A 124 -17.85 12.90 -21.27
N ASN A 125 -17.63 11.60 -21.41
CA ASN A 125 -17.06 10.98 -22.61
C ASN A 125 -15.70 11.61 -23.02
N GLY A 126 -14.81 11.83 -22.04
CA GLY A 126 -13.49 12.43 -22.29
C GLY A 126 -13.48 13.96 -22.34
N ARG A 127 -14.64 14.63 -22.35
CA ARG A 127 -14.72 16.10 -22.33
C ARG A 127 -14.62 16.61 -20.90
N GLY A 128 -13.62 17.44 -20.66
CA GLY A 128 -13.26 17.87 -19.30
C GLY A 128 -12.51 16.75 -18.56
N GLN A 129 -11.37 17.13 -18.00
CA GLN A 129 -10.45 16.24 -17.30
C GLN A 129 -10.15 16.90 -15.95
N THR A 130 -10.56 16.28 -14.86
CA THR A 130 -10.29 16.76 -13.51
C THR A 130 -9.12 15.98 -12.93
N PRO A 131 -8.00 16.62 -12.54
CA PRO A 131 -6.87 15.93 -11.96
C PRO A 131 -7.21 15.38 -10.56
N ALA A 132 -6.67 14.22 -10.24
CA ALA A 132 -6.79 13.53 -8.97
C ALA A 132 -5.55 12.66 -8.71
N SER A 133 -5.44 12.17 -7.48
CA SER A 133 -4.36 11.25 -7.10
C SER A 133 -4.78 10.32 -5.98
N ILE A 134 -4.07 9.20 -5.86
CA ILE A 134 -4.25 8.23 -4.79
C ILE A 134 -2.90 7.59 -4.43
N THR A 135 -2.65 7.40 -3.13
CA THR A 135 -1.37 6.86 -2.63
C THR A 135 -1.53 5.41 -2.19
N PHE A 136 -0.62 4.55 -2.62
CA PHE A 136 -0.50 3.16 -2.19
C PHE A 136 0.59 3.06 -1.13
N SER A 137 0.28 2.40 -0.02
CA SER A 137 1.30 2.01 0.97
C SER A 137 2.14 0.84 0.44
N PRO A 138 3.36 0.61 0.98
CA PRO A 138 4.17 -0.56 0.61
C PRO A 138 3.38 -1.86 0.72
N GLY A 139 3.46 -2.72 -0.30
CA GLY A 139 2.76 -4.00 -0.37
C GLY A 139 1.26 -3.92 -0.73
N GLN A 140 0.65 -2.72 -0.80
CA GLN A 140 -0.72 -2.56 -1.26
C GLN A 140 -0.80 -2.71 -2.78
N THR A 141 -1.73 -3.54 -3.27
CA THR A 141 -1.90 -3.81 -4.70
C THR A 141 -3.17 -3.21 -5.30
N ILE A 142 -4.17 -2.87 -4.50
CA ILE A 142 -5.47 -2.37 -4.99
C ILE A 142 -5.91 -1.13 -4.19
N ARG A 143 -6.40 -0.11 -4.91
CA ARG A 143 -7.17 1.00 -4.34
C ARG A 143 -8.29 1.46 -5.26
N THR A 144 -9.34 1.99 -4.65
CA THR A 144 -10.49 2.56 -5.36
C THR A 144 -10.52 4.08 -5.26
N TYR A 145 -10.95 4.74 -6.33
CA TYR A 145 -11.28 6.16 -6.34
C TYR A 145 -12.68 6.34 -6.93
N THR A 146 -13.51 7.15 -6.29
CA THR A 146 -14.89 7.40 -6.73
C THR A 146 -15.06 8.87 -7.07
N PHE A 147 -15.71 9.14 -8.20
CA PHE A 147 -16.07 10.47 -8.67
C PHE A 147 -17.50 10.44 -9.24
N THR A 148 -18.17 11.58 -9.25
CA THR A 148 -19.61 11.62 -9.53
C THR A 148 -19.96 12.64 -10.59
N TRP A 149 -20.99 12.33 -11.37
CA TRP A 149 -21.79 13.32 -12.09
C TRP A 149 -23.13 13.49 -11.38
N SER A 150 -23.67 14.69 -11.40
CA SER A 150 -25.00 15.00 -10.86
C SER A 150 -25.70 16.01 -11.75
N GLY A 151 -26.98 15.78 -12.02
CA GLY A 151 -27.78 16.65 -12.87
C GLY A 151 -29.11 16.02 -13.25
N ALA A 152 -29.95 16.81 -13.93
CA ALA A 152 -31.19 16.34 -14.53
C ALA A 152 -30.89 15.52 -15.79
N LEU A 153 -31.60 14.40 -15.98
CA LEU A 153 -31.52 13.59 -17.19
C LEU A 153 -32.08 14.39 -18.39
N PRO A 154 -31.26 14.75 -19.39
CA PRO A 154 -31.74 15.54 -20.51
C PRO A 154 -32.55 14.67 -21.49
N ALA A 155 -33.54 15.28 -22.15
CA ALA A 155 -34.38 14.60 -23.14
C ALA A 155 -33.62 14.21 -24.42
N ASP A 156 -32.43 14.77 -24.65
CA ASP A 156 -31.53 14.42 -25.76
C ASP A 156 -30.59 13.26 -25.44
N HIS A 157 -30.70 12.69 -24.23
CA HIS A 157 -29.92 11.54 -23.74
C HIS A 157 -28.39 11.72 -23.81
N THR A 158 -27.91 12.97 -23.78
CA THR A 158 -26.47 13.27 -23.81
C THR A 158 -25.76 13.04 -22.48
N TYR A 159 -26.50 13.04 -21.36
CA TYR A 159 -26.00 12.78 -20.02
C TYR A 159 -26.86 11.76 -19.28
N PRO A 160 -26.30 11.03 -18.30
CA PRO A 160 -24.88 10.97 -17.91
C PRO A 160 -23.98 10.41 -19.02
N GLY A 161 -22.88 11.12 -19.31
CA GLY A 161 -21.90 10.69 -20.31
C GLY A 161 -20.95 9.63 -19.75
N ALA A 162 -20.27 8.89 -20.61
CA ALA A 162 -19.37 7.83 -20.17
C ALA A 162 -18.18 8.39 -19.35
N GLY A 163 -17.90 7.79 -18.20
CA GLY A 163 -16.85 8.17 -17.28
C GLY A 163 -15.69 7.19 -17.24
N GLY A 164 -14.50 7.70 -16.91
CA GLY A 164 -13.27 6.92 -16.81
C GLY A 164 -12.09 7.78 -16.36
N ILE A 165 -10.92 7.16 -16.25
CA ILE A 165 -9.68 7.83 -15.84
C ILE A 165 -8.55 7.61 -16.84
N GLN A 166 -7.66 8.60 -16.91
CA GLN A 166 -6.38 8.53 -17.61
C GLN A 166 -5.27 8.69 -16.58
N VAL A 167 -4.53 7.61 -16.32
CA VAL A 167 -3.34 7.62 -15.46
C VAL A 167 -2.19 8.28 -16.21
N THR A 168 -1.50 9.19 -15.53
CA THR A 168 -0.35 9.94 -16.07
C THR A 168 0.96 9.59 -15.34
N SER A 169 0.88 9.06 -14.13
CA SER A 169 2.02 8.61 -13.32
C SER A 169 1.59 7.44 -12.41
N PRO A 170 2.44 6.42 -12.17
CA PRO A 170 3.84 6.27 -12.58
C PRO A 170 4.06 5.88 -14.05
N ASN A 171 3.02 5.43 -14.73
CA ASN A 171 3.02 5.10 -16.16
C ASN A 171 1.69 5.55 -16.78
N GLN A 172 1.65 5.66 -18.10
CA GLN A 172 0.42 6.00 -18.80
C GLN A 172 -0.46 4.77 -18.99
N LEU A 173 -1.73 4.88 -18.60
CA LEU A 173 -2.76 3.86 -18.81
C LEU A 173 -4.14 4.53 -18.81
N THR A 174 -4.98 4.18 -19.77
CA THR A 174 -6.35 4.69 -19.85
C THR A 174 -7.34 3.58 -19.49
N SER A 175 -8.30 3.88 -18.63
CA SER A 175 -9.35 2.92 -18.28
C SER A 175 -10.34 2.74 -19.44
N PRO A 176 -11.13 1.65 -19.48
CA PRO A 176 -12.36 1.66 -20.24
C PRO A 176 -13.28 2.79 -19.77
N LEU A 177 -14.18 3.27 -20.64
CA LEU A 177 -15.24 4.19 -20.26
C LEU A 177 -16.52 3.39 -19.94
N VAL A 178 -17.24 3.80 -18.90
CA VAL A 178 -18.50 3.18 -18.48
C VAL A 178 -19.60 4.23 -18.32
N ALA A 179 -20.85 3.87 -18.56
CA ALA A 179 -22.02 4.73 -18.37
C ALA A 179 -23.21 3.87 -17.91
N PRO A 180 -24.22 4.46 -17.24
CA PRO A 180 -25.49 3.78 -17.05
C PRO A 180 -26.09 3.39 -18.40
N THR A 181 -26.70 2.21 -18.46
CA THR A 181 -27.42 1.72 -19.63
C THR A 181 -28.84 2.30 -19.70
N GLY A 182 -29.51 2.15 -20.85
CA GLY A 182 -30.89 2.60 -21.04
C GLY A 182 -31.03 4.11 -21.28
N MET A 183 -32.27 4.55 -21.50
CA MET A 183 -32.65 5.94 -21.74
C MET A 183 -33.78 6.35 -20.79
N CYS A 184 -33.85 7.63 -20.44
CA CYS A 184 -35.03 8.18 -19.76
C CYS A 184 -36.21 8.30 -20.74
N SER A 185 -37.43 8.34 -20.20
CA SER A 185 -38.68 8.48 -20.95
C SER A 185 -39.50 9.69 -20.53
#